data_AF-A0A851GWV2-F1
#
_entry.id   AF-A0A851GWV2-F1
#
_cell.length_a   1.000
_cell.length_b   1.000
_cell.length_c   1.000
_cell.angle_alpha   90.00
_cell.angle_beta   90.00
_cell.angle_gamma   90.00
#
_symmetry.space_group_name_H-M   'P 1'
#
loop_
_entity.id
_entity.type
_entity.pdbx_description
1 polymer ?
#
loop_
_entity_poly.entity_id
_entity_poly.type
_entity_poly.pdbx_seq_one_letter_code
_entity_poly.pdbx_strand_id
1 'polypeptide(L)' 'MEQSQFSQQALEYLTRCLRHAVSNGQYLTAEILEQAIAEYNAEHPQTPAPLLH' A
#
# COMPACT_ATOMS: atom_id res chain seq x y z
N MET A 1 -6.03 21.68 1.72
CA MET A 1 -5.37 20.42 2.12
C MET A 1 -5.87 19.35 1.17
N GLU A 2 -5.15 19.12 0.08
CA GLU A 2 -5.47 18.04 -0.86
C GLU A 2 -5.08 16.73 -0.19
N GLN A 3 -6.07 16.04 0.38
CA GLN A 3 -5.88 14.67 0.82
C GLN A 3 -5.76 13.85 -0.46
N SER A 4 -4.54 13.42 -0.80
CA SER A 4 -4.32 12.46 -1.89
C SER A 4 -5.15 11.22 -1.57
N GLN A 5 -6.30 11.10 -2.21
CA GLN A 5 -7.23 10.02 -1.95
C GLN A 5 -6.64 8.77 -2.60
N PHE A 6 -6.32 7.76 -1.80
CA PHE A 6 -5.98 6.45 -2.35
C PHE A 6 -7.13 5.98 -3.23
N SER A 7 -6.79 5.49 -4.42
CA SER A 7 -7.78 4.79 -5.24
C SER A 7 -8.28 3.57 -4.49
N GLN A 8 -9.53 3.18 -4.74
CA GLN A 8 -10.09 1.98 -4.11
C GLN A 8 -9.22 0.75 -4.41
N GLN A 9 -8.70 0.66 -5.62
CA GLN A 9 -7.79 -0.40 -6.06
C GLN A 9 -6.49 -0.45 -5.24
N ALA A 10 -5.89 0.72 -4.96
CA ALA A 10 -4.71 0.80 -4.10
C ALA A 10 -5.05 0.33 -2.67
N LEU A 11 -6.17 0.77 -2.10
CA LEU A 11 -6.58 0.36 -0.76
C LEU A 11 -6.82 -1.16 -0.68
N GLU A 12 -7.47 -1.74 -1.68
CA GLU A 12 -7.72 -3.18 -1.74
C GLU A 12 -6.41 -3.98 -1.82
N TYR A 13 -5.46 -3.54 -2.65
CA TYR A 13 -4.13 -4.15 -2.76
C TYR A 13 -3.36 -4.07 -1.44
N LEU A 14 -3.23 -2.88 -0.87
CA LEU A 14 -2.50 -2.65 0.38
C LEU A 14 -3.12 -3.45 1.53
N THR A 15 -4.45 -3.46 1.64
CA THR A 15 -5.15 -4.25 2.67
C THR A 15 -4.87 -5.74 2.54
N ARG A 16 -4.78 -6.25 1.30
CA ARG A 16 -4.45 -7.65 1.04
C ARG A 16 -3.00 -7.97 1.45
N CYS A 17 -2.04 -7.12 1.09
CA CYS A 17 -0.64 -7.28 1.47
C CYS A 17 -0.45 -7.26 2.99
N LEU A 18 -1.05 -6.28 3.67
CA LEU A 18 -0.98 -6.18 5.13
C LEU A 18 -1.64 -7.39 5.82
N ARG A 19 -2.81 -7.85 5.34
CA ARG A 19 -3.45 -9.05 5.87
C ARG A 19 -2.57 -10.29 5.70
N HIS A 20 -1.90 -10.42 4.56
CA HIS A 20 -0.99 -11.52 4.31
C HIS A 20 0.20 -11.47 5.28
N ALA A 21 0.83 -10.31 5.46
CA ALA A 21 1.94 -10.13 6.39
C ALA A 21 1.56 -10.56 7.83
N VAL A 22 0.42 -10.08 8.34
CA VAL A 22 -0.08 -10.45 9.67
C VAL A 22 -0.37 -11.95 9.76
N SER A 23 -0.96 -12.53 8.72
CA SER A 23 -1.29 -13.97 8.69
C SER A 23 -0.03 -14.85 8.69
N ASN A 24 1.10 -14.33 8.22
CA ASN A 24 2.42 -14.98 8.28
C ASN A 24 3.19 -14.66 9.58
N GLY A 25 2.55 -14.00 10.55
CA GLY A 25 3.17 -13.65 11.83
C GLY A 25 4.12 -12.45 11.77
N GLN A 26 4.08 -11.65 10.70
CA GLN A 26 4.85 -10.42 10.61
C GLN A 26 4.13 -9.26 11.31
N TYR A 27 4.91 -8.40 11.95
CA TYR A 27 4.40 -7.14 12.50
C TYR A 27 4.17 -6.13 11.40
N LEU A 28 3.07 -5.37 11.48
CA LEU A 28 2.82 -4.26 10.57
C LEU A 28 3.75 -3.09 10.93
N THR A 29 4.72 -2.83 10.07
CA THR A 29 5.65 -1.70 10.17
C THR A 29 5.41 -0.72 9.02
N ALA A 30 5.87 0.53 9.20
CA ALA A 30 5.86 1.52 8.12
C ALA A 30 6.62 1.01 6.89
N GLU A 31 7.75 0.32 7.10
CA GLU A 31 8.59 -0.23 6.04
C GLU A 31 7.85 -1.25 5.14
N ILE A 32 6.99 -2.10 5.71
CA ILE A 32 6.18 -3.06 4.93
C ILE A 32 5.11 -2.32 4.12
N LEU A 33 4.53 -1.27 4.70
CA LEU A 33 3.53 -0.46 4.01
C LEU A 33 4.15 0.33 2.86
N GLU A 34 5.34 0.92 3.05
CA GLU A 34 6.09 1.62 2.02
C GLU A 34 6.50 0.69 0.88
N GLN A 35 6.96 -0.53 1.19
CA GLN A 35 7.25 -1.57 0.20
C GLN A 35 6.02 -1.93 -0.61
N ALA A 36 4.89 -2.20 0.05
CA ALA A 36 3.65 -2.54 -0.64
C ALA A 36 3.12 -1.39 -1.53
N ILE A 37 3.32 -0.13 -1.11
CA ILE A 37 3.00 1.05 -1.94
C ILE A 37 3.94 1.13 -3.15
N ALA A 38 5.24 0.89 -2.95
CA ALA A 38 6.22 0.90 -4.04
C ALA A 38 5.95 -0.22 -5.07
N GLU A 39 5.63 -1.43 -4.61
CA GLU A 39 5.23 -2.56 -5.44
C GLU A 39 3.96 -2.22 -6.24
N TYR A 40 2.92 -1.74 -5.56
CA TYR A 40 1.68 -1.31 -6.21
C TYR A 40 1.93 -0.24 -7.29
N ASN A 41 2.79 0.75 -7.00
CA ASN A 41 3.10 1.84 -7.93
C ASN A 41 3.91 1.35 -9.14
N ALA A 42 4.79 0.36 -8.95
CA ALA A 42 5.52 -0.27 -10.05
C ALA A 42 4.57 -1.07 -10.97
N GLU A 43 3.57 -1.75 -10.41
CA GLU A 43 2.57 -2.51 -11.15
C GLU A 43 1.48 -1.61 -11.78
N HIS A 44 1.18 -0.47 -11.17
CA HIS A 44 0.10 0.44 -11.56
C HIS A 44 0.59 1.88 -11.80
N PRO A 45 1.47 2.13 -12.79
CA PRO A 45 2.05 3.46 -13.05
C PRO A 45 1.02 4.51 -13.49
N GLN A 46 -0.17 4.09 -13.93
CA GLN A 46 -1.25 4.98 -14.38
C GLN A 46 -2.09 5.54 -13.23
N THR A 47 -2.09 4.86 -12.08
CA THR A 47 -2.87 5.26 -10.89
C THR A 47 -2.03 5.03 -9.63
N PRO A 48 -0.92 5.76 -9.46
CA PRO A 48 -0.04 5.55 -8.32
C PRO A 48 -0.76 5.89 -7.01
N ALA A 49 -0.55 5.06 -6.00
CA ALA A 49 -0.89 5.34 -4.62
C ALA A 49 0.07 6.38 -4.04
N PRO A 50 -0.45 7.38 -3.29
CA PRO A 50 0.38 8.38 -2.65
C PRO A 50 1.28 7.74 -1.58
N LEU A 51 2.55 8.14 -1.56
CA LEU A 51 3.46 7.77 -0.48
C LEU A 51 3.02 8.50 0.80
N LEU A 52 2.98 7.76 1.90
CA LEU A 52 2.73 8.32 3.23
C LEU A 52 4.01 8.97 3.72
N HIS A 53 4.11 10.30 3.60
CA HIS A 53 5.21 11.12 4.13
C HIS A 53 4.87 11.67 5.52
#